data_AF-A0AA37JDI2-F1
#
_entry.id   AF-A0AA37JDI2-F1
#
_cell.length_a   1.000
_cell.length_b   1.000
_cell.length_c   1.000
_cell.angle_alpha   90.00
_cell.angle_beta   90.00
_cell.angle_gamma   90.00
#
_symmetry.space_group_name_H-M   'P 1'
#
loop_
_entity.id
_entity.type
_entity.pdbx_description
1 polymer ?
#
loop_
_entity_poly.entity_id
_entity_poly.type
_entity_poly.pdbx_seq_one_letter_code
_entity_poly.pdbx_strand_id
1 'polypeptide(L)'
;MKWENLSTYFSYGPQIRRLIYTTNTLEGFNRQLRKVPKSKAVFPNDDALRKTLYLTTWDITERWSMPYRDRGETYGQFIIEFGDRASIA
;
A
#
# COMPACT_ATOMS: atom_id res chain seq x y z
N MET A 1 -17.64 0.33 -17.67
CA MET A 1 -16.22 0.78 -17.79
C MET A 1 -16.04 1.91 -16.79
N LYS A 2 -15.14 1.81 -15.80
CA LYS A 2 -14.96 2.84 -14.74
C LYS A 2 -13.99 3.95 -15.19
N TRP A 3 -14.20 4.48 -16.40
CA TRP A 3 -13.24 5.38 -17.06
C TRP A 3 -13.08 6.72 -16.34
N GLU A 4 -14.18 7.29 -15.83
CA GLU A 4 -14.16 8.53 -15.03
C GLU A 4 -13.25 8.44 -13.80
N ASN A 5 -13.09 7.24 -13.22
CA ASN A 5 -12.21 7.03 -12.07
C ASN A 5 -10.74 6.83 -12.47
N LEU A 6 -10.47 6.46 -13.73
CA LEU A 6 -9.14 6.16 -14.24
C LEU A 6 -8.51 7.36 -14.95
N SER A 7 -9.29 8.29 -15.46
CA SER A 7 -8.76 9.47 -16.17
C SER A 7 -7.84 10.31 -15.28
N THR A 8 -8.14 10.44 -13.99
CA THR A 8 -7.33 11.21 -13.02
C THR A 8 -5.91 10.67 -12.86
N TYR A 9 -5.70 9.37 -13.07
CA TYR A 9 -4.36 8.77 -13.01
C TYR A 9 -3.40 9.39 -14.03
N PHE A 10 -3.92 9.77 -15.20
CA PHE A 10 -3.12 10.37 -16.27
C PHE A 10 -2.82 11.86 -16.06
N SER A 11 -3.34 12.47 -15.01
CA SER A 11 -2.94 13.83 -14.63
C SER A 11 -1.58 13.86 -13.92
N TYR A 12 -1.19 12.77 -13.24
CA TYR A 12 0.03 12.74 -12.44
C TYR A 12 1.32 12.58 -13.25
N GLY A 13 2.45 13.04 -12.70
CA GLY A 13 3.79 12.79 -13.25
C GLY A 13 4.20 11.31 -13.24
N PRO A 14 5.24 10.93 -14.01
CA PRO A 14 5.63 9.52 -14.19
C PRO A 14 6.04 8.81 -12.88
N GLN A 15 6.61 9.54 -11.92
CA GLN A 15 7.04 9.04 -10.62
C GLN A 15 5.83 8.66 -9.75
N ILE A 16 4.82 9.53 -9.69
CA ILE A 16 3.57 9.29 -8.94
C ILE A 16 2.78 8.16 -9.62
N ARG A 17 2.70 8.14 -10.95
CA ARG A 17 2.05 7.04 -11.69
C ARG A 17 2.71 5.70 -11.41
N ARG A 18 4.04 5.65 -11.43
CA ARG A 18 4.80 4.44 -11.11
C ARG A 18 4.50 3.96 -9.69
N LEU A 19 4.46 4.88 -8.71
CA LEU A 19 4.10 4.54 -7.33
C LEU A 19 2.69 3.93 -7.22
N ILE A 20 1.70 4.51 -7.91
CA ILE A 20 0.32 4.01 -7.93
C ILE A 20 0.24 2.63 -8.60
N TYR A 21 0.95 2.44 -9.71
CA TYR A 21 0.90 1.20 -10.49
C TYR A 21 1.79 0.09 -9.92
N THR A 22 2.74 0.39 -9.03
CA THR A 22 3.51 -0.64 -8.33
C THR A 22 2.62 -1.40 -7.34
N THR A 23 1.84 -2.37 -7.86
CA THR A 23 0.96 -3.24 -7.08
C THR A 23 1.72 -4.27 -6.23
N ASN A 24 3.02 -4.47 -6.47
CA ASN A 24 3.87 -5.44 -5.78
C ASN A 24 3.75 -5.40 -4.25
N THR A 25 3.67 -4.19 -3.67
CA THR A 25 3.54 -4.02 -2.21
C THR A 25 2.17 -4.49 -1.71
N LEU A 26 1.10 -4.10 -2.41
CA LEU A 26 -0.27 -4.49 -2.07
C LEU A 26 -0.53 -5.98 -2.32
N GLU A 27 0.00 -6.53 -3.42
CA GLU A 27 -0.05 -7.95 -3.74
C GLU A 27 0.73 -8.78 -2.72
N GLY A 28 1.92 -8.32 -2.33
CA GLY A 28 2.74 -8.94 -1.30
C GLY A 28 2.02 -8.97 0.06
N PHE A 29 1.39 -7.85 0.44
CA PHE A 29 0.55 -7.76 1.63
C PHE A 29 -0.63 -8.75 1.59
N ASN A 30 -1.42 -8.71 0.51
CA ASN A 30 -2.57 -9.59 0.33
C ASN A 30 -2.17 -11.07 0.31
N ARG A 31 -1.02 -11.40 -0.29
CA ARG A 31 -0.48 -12.77 -0.31
C ARG A 31 -0.20 -13.26 1.11
N GLN A 32 0.37 -12.42 1.97
CA GLN A 32 0.65 -12.78 3.37
C GLN A 32 -0.64 -12.96 4.18
N LEU A 33 -1.61 -12.05 4.02
CA LEU A 33 -2.92 -12.20 4.67
C LEU A 33 -3.64 -13.49 4.24
N ARG A 34 -3.60 -13.85 2.95
CA ARG A 34 -4.21 -15.10 2.45
C ARG A 34 -3.56 -16.37 2.99
N LYS A 35 -2.33 -16.31 3.53
CA LYS A 35 -1.68 -17.48 4.15
C LYS A 35 -2.24 -17.78 5.54
N VAL A 36 -2.70 -16.76 6.27
CA VAL A 36 -3.21 -16.88 7.64
C VAL A 36 -4.34 -17.92 7.77
N PRO A 37 -5.44 -17.84 7.00
CA PRO A 37 -6.52 -18.82 7.09
C PRO A 37 -6.18 -20.17 6.44
N LYS A 38 -5.16 -20.24 5.58
CA LYS A 38 -4.70 -21.52 5.02
C LYS A 38 -3.90 -22.34 6.02
N SER A 39 -3.24 -21.70 6.98
CA SER A 39 -2.48 -22.35 8.04
C SER A 39 -3.38 -22.81 9.21
N LYS A 40 -4.46 -22.07 9.49
CA LYS A 40 -5.50 -22.45 10.46
C LYS A 40 -6.85 -22.63 9.77
N ALA A 41 -7.23 -23.90 9.55
CA ALA A 41 -8.44 -24.26 8.82
C ALA A 41 -9.75 -23.78 9.48
N VAL A 42 -9.77 -23.58 10.80
CA VAL A 42 -10.94 -23.11 11.56
C VAL A 42 -10.51 -22.12 12.62
N PHE A 43 -11.22 -21.00 12.72
CA PHE A 43 -11.11 -20.05 13.83
C PHE A 43 -12.27 -20.27 14.81
N PRO A 44 -12.03 -20.20 16.13
CA PRO A 44 -13.06 -20.45 17.14
C PRO A 44 -14.14 -19.35 17.21
N ASN A 45 -13.81 -18.11 16.78
CA ASN A 45 -14.73 -16.99 16.63
C ASN A 45 -14.11 -15.89 15.75
N ASP A 46 -14.90 -14.89 15.37
CA ASP A 46 -14.47 -13.77 14.53
C ASP A 46 -13.38 -12.90 15.19
N ASP A 47 -13.39 -12.78 16.52
CA ASP A 47 -12.37 -12.04 17.26
C ASP A 47 -10.99 -12.70 17.14
N ALA A 48 -10.92 -14.03 17.18
CA ALA A 48 -9.68 -14.77 16.99
C ALA A 48 -9.12 -14.57 15.58
N LEU A 49 -9.98 -14.55 14.56
CA LEU A 49 -9.59 -14.21 13.19
C LEU A 49 -9.06 -12.77 13.12
N ARG A 50 -9.79 -11.81 13.68
CA ARG A 50 -9.42 -10.39 13.68
C ARG A 50 -8.08 -10.14 14.37
N LYS A 51 -7.85 -10.74 15.54
CA LYS A 51 -6.57 -10.65 16.27
C LYS A 51 -5.42 -11.23 15.46
N THR A 52 -5.64 -12.36 14.78
CA THR A 52 -4.61 -12.99 13.94
C THR A 52 -4.26 -12.13 12.74
N LEU A 53 -5.25 -11.52 12.08
CA LEU A 53 -5.03 -10.57 10.98
C LEU A 53 -4.29 -9.32 11.47
N TYR A 54 -4.63 -8.81 12.66
CA TYR A 54 -3.93 -7.68 13.27
C TYR A 54 -2.45 -7.99 13.52
N LEU A 55 -2.14 -9.11 14.19
CA LEU A 55 -0.76 -9.52 14.45
C LEU A 55 0.03 -9.74 13.16
N THR A 56 -0.61 -10.36 12.15
CA THR A 56 0.03 -10.54 10.85
C THR A 56 0.32 -9.20 10.18
N THR A 57 -0.61 -8.24 10.27
CA THR A 57 -0.41 -6.89 9.75
C THR A 57 0.76 -6.21 10.46
N TRP A 58 0.83 -6.33 11.79
CA TRP A 58 1.94 -5.81 12.60
C TRP A 58 3.29 -6.36 12.12
N ASP A 59 3.42 -7.68 12.01
CA ASP A 59 4.63 -8.35 11.53
C ASP A 59 5.05 -7.91 10.12
N ILE A 60 4.09 -7.68 9.23
CA ILE A 60 4.37 -7.17 7.87
C ILE A 60 4.88 -5.73 7.94
N THR A 61 4.19 -4.87 8.70
CA THR A 61 4.54 -3.45 8.81
C THR A 61 5.88 -3.22 9.48
N GLU A 62 6.25 -4.03 10.46
CA GLU A 62 7.57 -3.96 11.11
C GLU A 62 8.71 -4.23 10.11
N ARG A 63 8.48 -5.10 9.12
CA ARG A 63 9.46 -5.42 8.07
C ARG A 63 9.48 -4.40 6.92
N TRP A 64 8.50 -3.49 6.85
CA TRP A 64 8.42 -2.43 5.83
C TRP A 64 9.24 -1.20 6.24
N SER A 65 10.52 -1.40 6.57
CA SER A 65 11.43 -0.33 6.96
C SER A 65 12.15 0.34 5.78
N MET A 66 12.24 -0.35 4.64
CA MET A 66 12.98 0.14 3.49
C MET A 66 12.20 1.22 2.73
N PRO A 67 12.79 2.41 2.48
CA PRO A 67 12.17 3.41 1.64
C PRO A 67 12.06 2.90 0.20
N TYR A 68 10.98 3.26 -0.48
CA TYR A 68 10.82 2.93 -1.89
C TYR A 68 11.85 3.70 -2.74
N ARG A 69 12.20 3.13 -3.90
CA ARG A 69 13.16 3.71 -4.83
C ARG A 69 12.65 5.06 -5.35
N ASP A 70 13.54 6.03 -5.52
CA ASP A 70 13.20 7.37 -6.05
C ASP A 70 12.27 8.18 -5.12
N ARG A 71 12.30 7.91 -3.80
CA ARG A 71 11.48 8.61 -2.80
C ARG A 71 11.63 10.12 -2.86
N GLY A 72 12.84 10.64 -3.00
CA GLY A 72 13.11 12.08 -3.06
C GLY A 72 12.47 12.74 -4.29
N GLU A 73 12.66 12.16 -5.48
CA GLU A 73 12.10 12.68 -6.73
C GLU A 73 10.57 12.63 -6.72
N THR A 74 10.01 11.52 -6.25
CA THR A 74 8.56 11.35 -6.13
C THR A 74 7.97 12.36 -5.15
N TYR A 75 8.66 12.63 -4.04
CA TYR A 75 8.26 13.68 -3.10
C TYR A 75 8.32 15.08 -3.73
N GLY A 76 9.36 15.37 -4.50
CA GLY A 76 9.46 16.62 -5.27
C GLY A 76 8.28 16.79 -6.23
N GLN A 77 7.86 15.72 -6.92
CA GLN A 77 6.67 15.74 -7.78
C GLN A 77 5.38 16.00 -6.98
N PHE A 78 5.24 15.44 -5.78
CA PHE A 78 4.11 15.74 -4.89
C PHE A 78 4.08 17.20 -4.47
N ILE A 79 5.23 17.81 -4.15
CA ILE A 79 5.31 19.24 -3.80
C ILE A 79 4.91 20.11 -4.99
N ILE A 80 5.38 19.79 -6.21
CA ILE A 80 5.04 20.55 -7.42
C ILE A 80 3.53 20.47 -7.72
N GLU A 81 2.94 19.28 -7.61
CA GLU A 81 1.52 19.04 -7.94
C GLU A 81 0.55 19.58 -6.87
N PHE A 82 0.93 19.49 -5.59
CA PHE A 82 0.01 19.76 -4.47
C PHE A 82 0.40 20.96 -3.59
N GLY A 83 1.54 21.61 -3.85
CA GLY A 83 2.00 22.79 -3.14
C GLY A 83 2.01 22.61 -1.62
N ASP A 84 1.35 23.53 -0.92
CA ASP A 84 1.29 23.57 0.56
C ASP A 84 0.66 22.34 1.21
N ARG A 85 -0.05 21.49 0.45
CA ARG A 85 -0.62 20.23 0.96
C ARG A 85 0.42 19.13 1.10
N ALA A 86 1.60 19.29 0.51
CA ALA A 86 2.73 18.38 0.62
C ALA A 86 3.94 19.14 1.21
N SER A 87 4.16 19.03 2.52
CA SER A 87 5.34 19.59 3.18
C SER A 87 6.39 18.51 3.39
N ILE A 88 7.68 18.84 3.34
CA ILE A 88 8.72 17.90 3.78
C ILE A 88 8.59 17.74 5.30
N ALA A 89 8.30 16.52 5.75
CA ALA A 89 8.31 16.13 7.15
C ALA A 89 9.71 15.66 7.57
#